data_AF-A0A7V3NUU5-F1
#
_entry.id   AF-A0A7V3NUU5-F1
#
_cell.length_a   1.000
_cell.length_b   1.000
_cell.length_c   1.000
_cell.angle_alpha   90.00
_cell.angle_beta   90.00
_cell.angle_gamma   90.00
#
_symmetry.space_group_name_H-M   'P 1'
#
loop_
_entity.id
_entity.type
_entity.pdbx_description
1 polymer ?
#
loop_
_entity_poly.entity_id
_entity_poly.type
_entity_poly.pdbx_seq_one_letter_code
_entity_poly.pdbx_strand_id
1 'polypeptide(L)' 'LYVSEEEFNRMLDEYYMARGWSKEGIPTKAKLSQLGLKDLAEEPFVAGI' A
#
# COMPACT_ATOMS: atom_id res chain seq x y z
N LEU A 1 -0.10 -17.45 19.82
CA LEU A 1 -0.74 -16.13 19.59
C LEU A 1 -1.57 -16.29 18.33
N TYR A 2 -2.89 -16.13 18.45
CA TYR A 2 -3.81 -16.13 17.32
C TYR A 2 -4.28 -14.70 17.12
N VAL A 3 -4.26 -14.24 15.88
CA VAL A 3 -4.80 -12.94 15.47
C VAL A 3 -6.00 -13.25 14.60
N SER A 4 -7.14 -12.63 14.89
CA SER A 4 -8.33 -12.79 14.06
C SER A 4 -8.12 -12.14 12.69
N GLU A 5 -8.88 -12.58 11.69
CA GLU A 5 -8.85 -11.97 10.35
C GLU A 5 -9.21 -10.48 10.40
N GLU A 6 -10.15 -10.10 11.26
CA GLU A 6 -10.55 -8.70 11.46
C GLU A 6 -9.39 -7.86 12.04
N GLU A 7 -8.75 -8.34 13.10
CA GLU A 7 -7.58 -7.67 13.68
C GLU A 7 -6.44 -7.56 12.67
N PHE A 8 -6.21 -8.63 11.90
CA PHE A 8 -5.19 -8.63 10.85
C PHE A 8 -5.49 -7.59 9.77
N ASN A 9 -6.71 -7.55 9.23
CA ASN A 9 -7.12 -6.60 8.21
C ASN A 9 -7.03 -5.15 8.71
N ARG A 10 -7.41 -4.91 9.97
CA ARG A 10 -7.24 -3.60 10.60
C ARG A 10 -5.77 -3.18 10.69
N MET A 11 -4.91 -4.07 11.16
CA MET A 11 -3.47 -3.79 11.25
C MET A 11 -2.85 -3.57 9.87
N LEU A 12 -3.33 -4.28 8.86
CA LEU A 12 -2.90 -4.11 7.47
C LEU A 12 -3.30 -2.74 6.92
N ASP A 13 -4.55 -2.32 7.15
CA ASP A 13 -5.03 -0.98 6.80
C ASP A 13 -4.17 0.12 7.46
N GLU A 14 -3.90 -0.01 8.77
CA GLU A 14 -3.06 0.92 9.52
C GLU A 14 -1.63 0.97 8.95
N TYR A 15 -1.07 -0.19 8.57
CA TYR A 15 0.24 -0.27 7.93
C TYR A 15 0.28 0.42 6.57
N TYR A 16 -0.71 0.18 5.71
CA TYR A 16 -0.80 0.83 4.39
C TYR A 16 -0.92 2.35 4.53
N MET A 17 -1.77 2.83 5.44
CA MET A 17 -1.89 4.26 5.70
C MET A 17 -0.57 4.87 6.17
N ALA A 18 0.12 4.25 7.13
CA ALA A 18 1.40 4.73 7.65
C ALA A 18 2.50 4.78 6.56
N ARG A 19 2.43 3.89 5.56
CA ARG A 19 3.37 3.86 4.43
C ARG A 19 3.01 4.82 3.30
N GLY A 20 1.84 5.46 3.36
CA GLY A 20 1.31 6.32 2.29
C GLY A 20 0.80 5.50 1.11
N TRP A 21 0.23 4.34 1.39
CA TRP A 21 -0.40 3.43 0.43
C TRP A 21 -1.93 3.52 0.56
N SER A 22 -2.64 3.13 -0.48
CA SER A 22 -4.10 2.97 -0.45
C SER A 22 -4.48 1.69 0.30
N LYS A 23 -5.77 1.54 0.64
CA LYS A 23 -6.28 0.34 1.33
C LYS A 23 -6.13 -0.94 0.50
N GLU A 24 -6.05 -0.78 -0.82
CA GLU A 24 -5.79 -1.85 -1.78
C GLU A 24 -4.31 -2.26 -1.83
N GLY A 25 -3.46 -1.66 -0.99
CA GLY A 25 -2.02 -1.95 -0.94
C GLY A 25 -1.19 -1.26 -2.03
N ILE A 26 -1.75 -0.24 -2.69
CA ILE A 26 -1.09 0.45 -3.80
C ILE A 26 -0.39 1.71 -3.27
N PRO A 27 0.94 1.87 -3.47
CA PRO A 27 1.63 3.10 -3.11
C PRO A 27 1.05 4.32 -3.82
N THR A 28 0.81 5.41 -3.09
CA THR A 28 0.32 6.65 -3.71
C THR A 28 1.36 7.30 -4.62
N LYS A 29 0.93 8.14 -5.57
CA LYS A 29 1.83 8.93 -6.43
C LYS A 29 2.84 9.76 -5.62
N ALA A 30 2.42 10.28 -4.46
CA ALA A 30 3.29 11.01 -3.55
C ALA A 30 4.41 10.10 -3.01
N LYS A 31 4.05 8.87 -2.60
CA LYS A 31 5.02 7.89 -2.10
C LYS A 31 5.99 7.43 -3.21
N LEU A 32 5.49 7.15 -4.40
CA LEU A 32 6.30 6.78 -5.56
C LEU A 32 7.28 7.90 -5.92
N SER A 33 6.82 9.16 -5.90
CA SER A 33 7.67 10.32 -6.15
C SER A 33 8.78 10.48 -5.10
N GLN A 34 8.48 10.25 -3.82
CA GLN A 34 9.49 10.27 -2.74
C GLN A 34 10.56 9.18 -2.92
N LEU A 35 10.19 8.05 -3.50
CA LEU A 35 11.11 6.92 -3.76
C LEU A 35 11.86 7.06 -5.10
N GLY A 36 11.63 8.12 -5.87
CA GLY A 36 12.22 8.30 -7.19
C GLY A 36 11.61 7.41 -8.28
N LEU A 37 10.47 6.78 -8.01
CA LEU A 37 9.78 5.83 -8.89
C LEU A 37 8.63 6.51 -9.67
N LYS A 38 8.85 7.73 -10.15
CA LYS A 38 7.80 8.51 -10.81
C LYS A 38 7.25 7.83 -12.06
N ASP A 39 8.08 7.07 -12.77
CA ASP A 39 7.69 6.35 -13.98
C ASP A 39 6.64 5.28 -13.69
N LEU A 40 6.67 4.68 -12.49
CA LEU A 40 5.66 3.72 -12.02
C LEU A 40 4.34 4.38 -11.58
N ALA A 41 4.28 5.71 -11.49
CA ALA A 41 3.04 6.43 -11.17
C ALA A 41 2.18 6.71 -12.41
N GLU A 42 2.75 6.53 -13.61
CA GLU A 42 2.07 6.71 -14.90
C GLU A 42 1.50 5.40 -15.44
N GLU A 43 2.07 4.25 -15.06
CA GLU A 43 1.48 2.93 -15.32
C GLU A 43 0.68 2.43 -14.11
N PRO A 44 -0.50 1.82 -14.29
CA PRO A 44 -1.20 1.17 -13.20
C PRO A 44 -0.31 0.06 -12.62
N PHE A 45 0.12 0.21 -11.37
CA PHE A 45 0.84 -0.85 -10.66
C PHE A 45 -0.12 -2.01 -10.43
N VAL A 46 -0.15 -2.96 -11.36
CA VAL A 46 -0.76 -4.26 -11.15
C VAL A 46 0.28 -5.08 -10.38
N ALA A 47 0.25 -4.99 -9.04
CA ALA A 47 0.96 -5.97 -8.22
C ALA A 47 0.40 -7.33 -8.63
N GLY A 48 1.18 -8.09 -9.40
CA GLY A 48 0.73 -9.30 -10.06
C GLY A 48 -0.11 -10.18 -9.13
N ILE A 49 -1.38 -10.33 -9.51
CA ILE A 49 -2.25 -11.43 -9.12
C ILE A 49 -2.11 -12.50 -10.21
#